data_AF-A0A974HJ48-F1
#
_entry.id   AF-A0A974HJ48-F1
#
_cell.length_a   1.000
_cell.length_b   1.000
_cell.length_c   1.000
_cell.angle_alpha   90.00
_cell.angle_beta   90.00
_cell.angle_gamma   90.00
#
_symmetry.space_group_name_H-M   'P 1'
#
loop_
_entity.id
_entity.type
_entity.pdbx_description
1 polymer ?
#
loop_
_entity_poly.entity_id
_entity_poly.type
_entity_poly.pdbx_seq_one_letter_code
_entity_poly.pdbx_strand_id
1 'polypeptide(L)'
;MALGTNQNPLNFLNQDYEQLKAQCLASNTLFEDETFPADQVSLGNDKLGPHTEEAKGIVWLRPLDHLFVNCLQEIHSSPEFITSGASRFDACQHGLGDCWLVSVMASLTLNKHHLSLVVPEDQSFQTNYAGIFHFKFWKCGEWIDVVVDDRLPTKHGELVFVRSTESNEFWTALLEKAYAKLNGCYDALHGGIPTKALEDFTGGICERYFLKKAPPGLFQIVQTALWANSLLTCCSKHKEGKGEAIGECHVVSGHAYSVTGAQEVSYHNGKVQLIRLRNPWGHTEWEGAWSDNAPEWENIDPKVRAVLNTRCVDGEAWMRFSDFLHEYDSVEICNLCSASVTSGGELQWTIFHFDGNYDSTTDTAWINPQFRIKVEEPDEDEEGAEDASLCTVVVGLTLKDKSLSEDLDLDFDIYSIQDQAQKSTGQALSYRSQHGVSKRFKVPIGEYVVVPRNLNQAEDFCVRVFSATRTGDV
;
A
#
# COMPACT_ATOMS: atom_id res chain seq x y z
N MET A 1 -3.90 -26.24 -8.37
CA MET A 1 -3.09 -25.21 -7.67
C MET A 1 -3.58 -25.16 -6.23
N ALA A 2 -2.72 -24.79 -5.27
CA ALA A 2 -3.14 -24.65 -3.87
C ALA A 2 -4.14 -23.50 -3.74
N LEU A 3 -5.15 -23.66 -2.89
CA LEU A 3 -6.12 -22.60 -2.56
C LEU A 3 -5.42 -21.47 -1.78
N GLY A 4 -5.87 -20.23 -1.97
CA GLY A 4 -5.28 -19.04 -1.33
C GLY A 4 -4.03 -18.49 -2.04
N THR A 5 -3.68 -19.04 -3.21
CA THR A 5 -2.62 -18.48 -4.08
C THR A 5 -3.20 -17.42 -5.01
N ASN A 6 -2.39 -16.51 -5.56
CA ASN A 6 -2.91 -15.49 -6.48
C ASN A 6 -3.59 -16.10 -7.74
N GLN A 7 -3.11 -17.27 -8.20
CA GLN A 7 -3.71 -18.01 -9.32
C GLN A 7 -4.98 -18.79 -8.93
N ASN A 8 -5.20 -19.05 -7.65
CA ASN A 8 -6.38 -19.75 -7.14
C ASN A 8 -6.80 -19.14 -5.79
N PRO A 9 -7.29 -17.88 -5.81
CA PRO A 9 -7.62 -17.13 -4.61
C PRO A 9 -8.87 -17.69 -3.92
N LEU A 10 -9.08 -17.30 -2.66
CA LEU A 10 -10.32 -17.57 -1.93
C LEU A 10 -11.43 -16.64 -2.42
N ASN A 11 -12.62 -17.17 -2.65
CA ASN A 11 -13.77 -16.36 -3.06
C ASN A 11 -14.35 -15.62 -1.84
N PHE A 12 -14.25 -14.29 -1.83
CA PHE A 12 -14.84 -13.49 -0.75
C PHE A 12 -16.36 -13.66 -0.72
N LEU A 13 -16.90 -13.94 0.47
CA LEU A 13 -18.33 -14.21 0.68
C LEU A 13 -18.91 -15.29 -0.26
N ASN A 14 -18.06 -16.24 -0.70
CA ASN A 14 -18.40 -17.31 -1.64
C ASN A 14 -18.92 -16.84 -3.01
N GLN A 15 -18.56 -15.62 -3.44
CA GLN A 15 -18.90 -15.10 -4.77
C GLN A 15 -17.81 -15.47 -5.78
N ASP A 16 -18.18 -16.18 -6.84
CA ASP A 16 -17.28 -16.57 -7.94
C ASP A 16 -17.51 -15.65 -9.15
N TYR A 17 -16.49 -14.88 -9.55
CA TYR A 17 -16.59 -13.89 -10.62
C TYR A 17 -17.07 -14.49 -11.94
N GLU A 18 -16.44 -15.57 -12.40
CA GLU A 18 -16.72 -16.18 -13.70
C GLU A 18 -18.13 -16.80 -13.74
N GLN A 19 -18.53 -17.46 -12.65
CA GLN A 19 -19.86 -18.04 -12.54
C GLN A 19 -20.95 -16.96 -12.53
N LEU A 20 -20.78 -15.89 -11.74
CA LEU A 20 -21.74 -14.80 -11.65
C LEU A 20 -21.83 -14.02 -12.97
N LYS A 21 -20.69 -13.71 -13.60
CA LYS A 21 -20.62 -13.08 -14.91
C LYS A 21 -21.33 -13.92 -15.97
N ALA A 22 -21.05 -15.22 -16.03
CA ALA A 22 -21.70 -16.13 -16.97
C ALA A 22 -23.21 -16.21 -16.76
N GLN A 23 -23.68 -16.20 -15.52
CA GLN A 23 -25.11 -16.16 -15.19
C GLN A 23 -25.76 -14.87 -15.71
N CYS A 24 -25.18 -13.71 -15.40
CA CYS A 24 -25.68 -12.40 -15.84
C CYS A 24 -25.69 -12.25 -17.36
N LEU A 25 -24.65 -12.73 -18.05
CA LEU A 25 -24.59 -12.77 -19.51
C LEU A 25 -25.67 -13.67 -20.10
N ALA A 26 -25.92 -14.84 -19.50
CA ALA A 26 -26.94 -15.77 -19.96
C ALA A 26 -28.37 -15.25 -19.75
N SER A 27 -28.62 -14.52 -18.65
CA SER A 27 -29.91 -13.90 -18.35
C SER A 27 -30.11 -12.52 -18.98
N ASN A 28 -29.07 -11.95 -19.60
CA ASN A 28 -29.05 -10.58 -20.12
C ASN A 28 -29.47 -9.55 -19.05
N THR A 29 -28.91 -9.69 -17.85
CA THR A 29 -29.12 -8.79 -16.71
C THR A 29 -27.78 -8.26 -16.22
N LEU A 30 -27.76 -7.09 -15.59
CA LEU A 30 -26.56 -6.58 -14.92
C LEU A 30 -26.47 -7.17 -13.50
N PHE A 31 -25.25 -7.44 -13.05
CA PHE A 31 -25.00 -7.94 -11.71
C PHE A 31 -25.35 -6.90 -10.66
N GLU A 32 -26.08 -7.32 -9.64
CA GLU A 32 -26.37 -6.53 -8.45
C GLU A 32 -25.81 -7.26 -7.24
N ASP A 33 -24.88 -6.63 -6.54
CA ASP A 33 -24.21 -7.24 -5.42
C ASP A 33 -25.06 -7.17 -4.15
N GLU A 34 -25.70 -8.29 -3.81
CA GLU A 34 -26.51 -8.41 -2.58
C GLU A 34 -25.66 -8.33 -1.31
N THR A 35 -24.37 -8.64 -1.40
CA THR A 35 -23.45 -8.64 -0.25
C THR A 35 -22.85 -7.27 0.05
N PHE A 36 -22.97 -6.33 -0.89
CA PHE A 36 -22.55 -4.94 -0.75
C PHE A 36 -23.55 -4.04 -1.50
N PRO A 37 -24.77 -3.88 -0.95
CA PRO A 37 -25.88 -3.25 -1.64
C PRO A 37 -25.60 -1.77 -1.93
N ALA A 38 -26.17 -1.24 -3.01
CA ALA A 38 -26.03 0.16 -3.41
C ALA A 38 -26.91 1.09 -2.53
N ASP A 39 -26.67 1.10 -1.22
CA ASP A 39 -27.43 1.87 -0.23
C ASP A 39 -26.55 2.39 0.91
N GLN A 40 -27.20 2.88 1.97
CA GLN A 40 -26.56 3.48 3.13
C GLN A 40 -25.68 2.50 3.91
N VAL A 41 -25.98 1.19 3.92
CA VAL A 41 -25.21 0.18 4.67
C VAL A 41 -23.79 0.10 4.13
N SER A 42 -23.64 0.17 2.81
CA SER A 42 -22.33 0.15 2.14
C SER A 42 -21.56 1.48 2.26
N LEU A 43 -22.26 2.60 2.46
CA LEU A 43 -21.62 3.88 2.77
C LEU A 43 -21.04 3.86 4.19
N GLY A 44 -21.82 3.44 5.18
CA GLY A 44 -21.45 3.40 6.59
C GLY A 44 -22.35 4.26 7.49
N ASN A 45 -21.93 4.50 8.73
CA ASN A 45 -22.82 5.01 9.78
C ASN A 45 -22.28 6.17 10.62
N ASP A 46 -20.97 6.47 10.59
CA ASP A 46 -20.33 7.56 11.32
C ASP A 46 -20.06 8.77 10.40
N LYS A 47 -18.92 8.83 9.70
CA LYS A 47 -18.55 9.98 8.85
C LYS A 47 -19.39 10.05 7.59
N LEU A 48 -19.82 8.90 7.10
CA LEU A 48 -20.76 8.75 5.98
C LEU A 48 -22.16 8.32 6.43
N GLY A 49 -22.55 8.60 7.68
CA GLY A 49 -23.88 8.21 8.19
C GLY A 49 -25.04 8.92 7.50
N PRO A 50 -26.29 8.39 7.61
CA PRO A 50 -27.47 8.87 6.85
C PRO A 50 -27.89 10.32 7.10
N HIS A 51 -27.39 10.93 8.18
CA HIS A 51 -27.70 12.31 8.57
C HIS A 51 -26.56 13.29 8.32
N THR A 52 -25.44 12.81 7.77
CA THR A 52 -24.27 13.63 7.44
C THR A 52 -24.51 14.38 6.12
N GLU A 53 -23.93 15.57 5.97
CA GLU A 53 -24.03 16.30 4.68
C GLU A 53 -23.17 15.61 3.60
N GLU A 54 -22.16 14.87 4.03
CA GLU A 54 -21.28 14.01 3.25
C GLU A 54 -22.07 12.87 2.57
N ALA A 55 -22.99 12.18 3.25
CA ALA A 55 -23.81 11.12 2.65
C ALA A 55 -25.06 11.65 1.93
N LYS A 56 -25.54 12.83 2.30
CA LYS A 56 -26.79 13.40 1.76
C LYS A 56 -26.70 13.65 0.26
N GLY A 57 -27.73 13.19 -0.45
CA GLY A 57 -27.85 13.37 -1.90
C GLY A 57 -27.00 12.42 -2.74
N ILE A 58 -26.34 11.44 -2.11
CA ILE A 58 -25.65 10.38 -2.85
C ILE A 58 -26.68 9.51 -3.58
N VAL A 59 -26.40 9.25 -4.86
CA VAL A 59 -27.12 8.30 -5.70
C VAL A 59 -26.10 7.33 -6.28
N TRP A 60 -26.43 6.05 -6.28
CA TRP A 60 -25.56 5.03 -6.85
C TRP A 60 -25.87 4.86 -8.33
N LEU A 61 -24.88 5.12 -9.20
CA LEU A 61 -25.01 5.05 -10.65
C LEU A 61 -23.90 4.17 -11.22
N ARG A 62 -24.19 3.39 -12.25
CA ARG A 62 -23.16 2.72 -13.05
C ARG A 62 -22.54 3.72 -14.03
N PRO A 63 -21.27 3.52 -14.44
CA PRO A 63 -20.65 4.32 -15.49
C PRO A 63 -21.48 4.38 -16.78
N LEU A 64 -22.13 3.27 -17.14
CA LEU A 64 -23.00 3.11 -18.32
C LEU A 64 -24.50 3.36 -18.08
N ASP A 65 -24.92 3.79 -16.89
CA ASP A 65 -26.35 3.98 -16.65
C ASP A 65 -26.91 5.11 -17.54
N HIS A 66 -27.75 4.73 -18.51
CA HIS A 66 -28.48 5.62 -19.41
C HIS A 66 -29.94 5.86 -18.97
N LEU A 67 -30.34 5.49 -17.75
CA LEU A 67 -31.76 5.28 -17.44
C LEU A 67 -32.56 6.55 -17.13
N PHE A 68 -33.20 7.04 -18.20
CA PHE A 68 -34.65 7.28 -18.34
C PHE A 68 -35.36 8.29 -17.40
N VAL A 69 -36.03 9.24 -18.07
CA VAL A 69 -36.99 10.25 -17.58
C VAL A 69 -36.37 11.60 -17.21
N ASN A 70 -36.21 12.46 -18.22
CA ASN A 70 -36.09 13.93 -18.12
C ASN A 70 -34.90 14.54 -17.36
N CYS A 71 -33.95 13.74 -16.85
CA CYS A 71 -32.62 14.19 -16.47
C CYS A 71 -31.59 13.23 -17.08
N LEU A 72 -30.87 13.70 -18.10
CA LEU A 72 -29.70 13.03 -18.66
C LEU A 72 -28.55 13.13 -17.64
N GLN A 73 -28.25 12.07 -16.89
CA GLN A 73 -27.03 11.99 -16.08
C GLN A 73 -26.42 10.59 -16.24
N GLU A 74 -25.66 10.43 -17.33
CA GLU A 74 -24.63 9.40 -17.45
C GLU A 74 -23.38 9.90 -16.71
N ILE A 75 -22.60 9.02 -16.08
CA ILE A 75 -21.26 9.42 -15.60
C ILE A 75 -20.35 9.65 -16.81
N HIS A 76 -20.36 8.72 -17.78
CA HIS A 76 -19.63 8.90 -19.04
C HIS A 76 -20.26 8.11 -20.20
N SER A 77 -20.21 8.66 -21.41
CA SER A 77 -20.82 8.06 -22.62
C SER A 77 -20.01 6.92 -23.26
N SER A 78 -18.74 6.77 -22.85
CA SER A 78 -17.83 5.70 -23.30
C SER A 78 -16.87 5.34 -22.16
N PRO A 79 -17.35 4.70 -21.08
CA PRO A 79 -16.51 4.34 -19.95
C PRO A 79 -15.57 3.21 -20.32
N GLU A 80 -14.33 3.29 -19.87
CA GLU A 80 -13.28 2.30 -20.03
C GLU A 80 -12.82 1.86 -18.65
N PHE A 81 -12.38 0.60 -18.55
CA PHE A 81 -11.84 0.11 -17.29
C PHE A 81 -10.49 0.77 -17.04
N ILE A 82 -9.60 0.66 -18.04
CA ILE A 82 -8.28 1.30 -18.12
C ILE A 82 -8.11 1.80 -19.56
N THR A 83 -7.68 3.05 -19.74
CA THR A 83 -7.71 3.76 -21.05
C THR A 83 -6.38 3.71 -21.81
N SER A 84 -5.25 3.91 -21.13
CA SER A 84 -3.90 3.95 -21.74
C SER A 84 -2.83 3.33 -20.84
N GLY A 85 -3.25 2.28 -20.12
CA GLY A 85 -2.49 1.67 -19.04
C GLY A 85 -2.68 2.45 -17.74
N ALA A 86 -2.73 1.71 -16.63
CA ALA A 86 -2.92 2.31 -15.33
C ALA A 86 -1.73 3.20 -14.94
N SER A 87 -2.06 4.43 -14.56
CA SER A 87 -1.13 5.47 -14.16
C SER A 87 -1.47 5.97 -12.77
N ARG A 88 -0.44 6.46 -12.06
CA ARG A 88 -0.63 7.08 -10.75
C ARG A 88 -1.63 8.24 -10.79
N PHE A 89 -1.77 8.91 -11.93
CA PHE A 89 -2.70 10.03 -12.17
C PHE A 89 -4.17 9.61 -12.23
N ASP A 90 -4.46 8.31 -12.25
CA ASP A 90 -5.83 7.76 -12.25
C ASP A 90 -6.42 7.68 -10.83
N ALA A 91 -5.57 7.86 -9.82
CA ALA A 91 -5.93 7.82 -8.41
C ALA A 91 -5.93 9.26 -7.85
N CYS A 92 -7.10 9.90 -7.88
CA CYS A 92 -7.35 11.20 -7.27
C CYS A 92 -8.44 11.14 -6.19
N GLN A 93 -8.05 11.39 -4.95
CA GLN A 93 -8.93 11.35 -3.78
C GLN A 93 -9.93 12.51 -3.81
N HIS A 94 -11.20 12.20 -3.51
CA HIS A 94 -12.24 13.18 -3.25
C HIS A 94 -13.14 12.67 -2.11
N GLY A 95 -13.77 13.59 -1.36
CA GLY A 95 -14.92 13.32 -0.48
C GLY A 95 -14.71 12.43 0.75
N LEU A 96 -13.71 11.55 0.78
CA LEU A 96 -13.43 10.57 1.83
C LEU A 96 -12.02 10.79 2.40
N GLY A 97 -11.84 10.54 3.71
CA GLY A 97 -10.56 10.67 4.41
C GLY A 97 -9.63 9.46 4.23
N ASP A 98 -9.49 8.95 3.01
CA ASP A 98 -8.78 7.72 2.67
C ASP A 98 -7.48 7.96 1.87
N CYS A 99 -6.87 9.15 2.00
CA CYS A 99 -5.63 9.54 1.32
C CYS A 99 -4.51 8.49 1.39
N TRP A 100 -4.46 7.75 2.51
CA TRP A 100 -3.57 6.61 2.75
C TRP A 100 -3.76 5.50 1.72
N LEU A 101 -4.99 5.16 1.36
CA LEU A 101 -5.34 4.15 0.38
C LEU A 101 -5.04 4.65 -1.04
N VAL A 102 -5.46 5.87 -1.37
CA VAL A 102 -5.27 6.47 -2.70
C VAL A 102 -3.77 6.63 -3.03
N SER A 103 -2.96 7.01 -2.04
CA SER A 103 -1.50 7.06 -2.18
C SER A 103 -0.91 5.68 -2.46
N VAL A 104 -1.46 4.63 -1.87
CA VAL A 104 -1.01 3.25 -2.14
C VAL A 104 -1.43 2.80 -3.54
N MET A 105 -2.66 3.10 -3.98
CA MET A 105 -3.11 2.83 -5.36
C MET A 105 -2.19 3.51 -6.38
N ALA A 106 -1.86 4.78 -6.15
CA ALA A 106 -0.95 5.54 -7.00
C ALA A 106 0.45 4.92 -7.03
N SER A 107 1.00 4.53 -5.87
CA SER A 107 2.30 3.84 -5.77
C SER A 107 2.29 2.50 -6.49
N LEU A 108 1.21 1.71 -6.38
CA LEU A 108 1.06 0.40 -7.02
C LEU A 108 1.22 0.47 -8.55
N THR A 109 0.77 1.56 -9.19
CA THR A 109 0.92 1.74 -10.66
C THR A 109 2.37 1.78 -11.14
N LEU A 110 3.32 2.09 -10.25
CA LEU A 110 4.75 2.08 -10.57
C LEU A 110 5.28 0.65 -10.76
N ASN A 111 4.59 -0.37 -10.26
CA ASN A 111 4.93 -1.78 -10.44
C ASN A 111 3.82 -2.52 -11.19
N LYS A 112 3.91 -2.53 -12.53
CA LYS A 112 2.91 -3.15 -13.42
C LYS A 112 2.62 -4.62 -13.09
N HIS A 113 3.65 -5.37 -12.69
CA HIS A 113 3.47 -6.77 -12.33
C HIS A 113 2.56 -6.91 -11.11
N HIS A 114 2.85 -6.22 -10.01
CA HIS A 114 2.02 -6.29 -8.80
C HIS A 114 0.64 -5.68 -9.02
N LEU A 115 0.53 -4.62 -9.82
CA LEU A 115 -0.77 -4.09 -10.21
C LEU A 115 -1.64 -5.17 -10.87
N SER A 116 -1.10 -5.94 -11.82
CA SER A 116 -1.84 -7.02 -12.51
C SER A 116 -2.25 -8.17 -11.58
N LEU A 117 -1.58 -8.32 -10.42
CA LEU A 117 -1.98 -9.29 -9.40
C LEU A 117 -3.24 -8.86 -8.65
N VAL A 118 -3.45 -7.55 -8.48
CA VAL A 118 -4.59 -6.94 -7.77
C VAL A 118 -5.75 -6.61 -8.70
N VAL A 119 -5.42 -6.09 -9.89
CA VAL A 119 -6.34 -5.60 -10.91
C VAL A 119 -6.19 -6.46 -12.17
N PRO A 120 -6.99 -7.54 -12.31
CA PRO A 120 -6.99 -8.36 -13.53
C PRO A 120 -7.30 -7.52 -14.77
N GLU A 121 -6.45 -7.63 -15.80
CA GLU A 121 -6.50 -6.79 -17.01
C GLU A 121 -7.58 -7.22 -18.02
N ASP A 122 -8.24 -8.36 -17.84
CA ASP A 122 -9.23 -8.94 -18.74
C ASP A 122 -10.66 -8.39 -18.55
N GLN A 123 -10.77 -7.29 -17.81
CA GLN A 123 -12.02 -6.61 -17.48
C GLN A 123 -12.31 -5.46 -18.46
N SER A 124 -13.57 -5.30 -18.86
CA SER A 124 -13.96 -4.30 -19.87
C SER A 124 -15.42 -3.90 -19.74
N PHE A 125 -15.72 -2.64 -20.02
CA PHE A 125 -17.10 -2.14 -20.20
C PHE A 125 -17.65 -2.44 -21.61
N GLN A 126 -16.79 -2.77 -22.58
CA GLN A 126 -17.15 -2.98 -23.97
C GLN A 126 -17.36 -4.47 -24.30
N THR A 127 -16.53 -5.34 -23.73
CA THR A 127 -16.50 -6.76 -24.07
C THR A 127 -17.01 -7.61 -22.92
N ASN A 128 -18.01 -8.47 -23.18
CA ASN A 128 -18.61 -9.36 -22.18
C ASN A 128 -19.05 -8.63 -20.90
N TYR A 129 -19.54 -7.40 -21.06
CA TYR A 129 -19.99 -6.56 -19.96
C TYR A 129 -21.27 -7.12 -19.34
N ALA A 130 -21.26 -7.25 -18.02
CA ALA A 130 -22.41 -7.67 -17.22
C ALA A 130 -22.53 -6.85 -15.92
N GLY A 131 -21.92 -5.66 -15.85
CA GLY A 131 -21.94 -4.80 -14.66
C GLY A 131 -21.23 -5.41 -13.45
N ILE A 132 -20.21 -6.24 -13.68
CA ILE A 132 -19.48 -7.03 -12.67
C ILE A 132 -17.97 -6.94 -12.91
N PHE A 133 -17.22 -6.71 -11.83
CA PHE A 133 -15.77 -6.58 -11.80
C PHE A 133 -15.22 -7.33 -10.58
N HIS A 134 -13.92 -7.60 -10.58
CA HIS A 134 -13.26 -8.24 -9.44
C HIS A 134 -11.82 -7.75 -9.23
N PHE A 135 -11.37 -7.87 -7.99
CA PHE A 135 -10.05 -7.45 -7.54
C PHE A 135 -9.53 -8.43 -6.50
N LYS A 136 -8.21 -8.63 -6.49
CA LYS A 136 -7.58 -9.56 -5.57
C LYS A 136 -6.80 -8.83 -4.51
N PHE A 137 -7.03 -9.19 -3.26
CA PHE A 137 -6.32 -8.64 -2.11
C PHE A 137 -5.64 -9.75 -1.35
N TRP A 138 -4.45 -9.47 -0.84
CA TRP A 138 -3.73 -10.34 0.06
C TRP A 138 -4.23 -10.11 1.50
N LYS A 139 -4.53 -11.17 2.22
CA LYS A 139 -4.86 -11.13 3.65
C LYS A 139 -4.13 -12.26 4.35
N CYS A 140 -3.14 -11.90 5.16
CA CYS A 140 -2.49 -12.79 6.12
C CYS A 140 -2.03 -14.14 5.55
N GLY A 141 -1.48 -14.13 4.33
CA GLY A 141 -0.94 -15.31 3.64
C GLY A 141 -1.72 -15.72 2.41
N GLU A 142 -2.99 -15.33 2.35
CA GLU A 142 -3.92 -15.83 1.34
C GLU A 142 -4.39 -14.70 0.43
N TRP A 143 -4.46 -14.99 -0.86
CA TRP A 143 -5.12 -14.12 -1.82
C TRP A 143 -6.62 -14.36 -1.79
N ILE A 144 -7.39 -13.29 -1.73
CA ILE A 144 -8.85 -13.26 -1.69
C ILE A 144 -9.32 -12.50 -2.93
N ASP A 145 -10.24 -13.10 -3.68
CA ASP A 145 -10.90 -12.47 -4.82
C ASP A 145 -12.22 -11.82 -4.38
N VAL A 146 -12.35 -10.52 -4.62
CA VAL A 146 -13.49 -9.70 -4.22
C VAL A 146 -14.22 -9.23 -5.46
N VAL A 147 -15.44 -9.74 -5.62
CA VAL A 147 -16.35 -9.36 -6.70
C VAL A 147 -17.15 -8.13 -6.30
N VAL A 148 -17.37 -7.19 -7.21
CA VAL A 148 -18.24 -6.02 -7.03
C VAL A 148 -19.05 -5.75 -8.29
N ASP A 149 -20.24 -5.19 -8.13
CA ASP A 149 -20.90 -4.52 -9.25
C ASP A 149 -20.30 -3.12 -9.50
N ASP A 150 -20.63 -2.50 -10.63
CA ASP A 150 -20.12 -1.18 -11.01
C ASP A 150 -21.00 0.01 -10.61
N ARG A 151 -21.98 -0.16 -9.70
CA ARG A 151 -22.71 0.99 -9.14
C ARG A 151 -21.79 1.77 -8.21
N LEU A 152 -21.53 3.04 -8.50
CA LEU A 152 -20.63 3.89 -7.73
C LEU A 152 -21.40 5.04 -7.05
N PRO A 153 -20.99 5.49 -5.86
CA PRO A 153 -21.56 6.66 -5.19
C PRO A 153 -21.31 7.95 -5.97
N THR A 154 -22.39 8.63 -6.37
CA THR A 154 -22.34 9.89 -7.12
C THR A 154 -23.13 11.01 -6.44
N LYS A 155 -22.75 12.25 -6.70
CA LYS A 155 -23.57 13.45 -6.45
C LYS A 155 -23.59 14.27 -7.73
N HIS A 156 -24.80 14.62 -8.19
CA HIS A 156 -24.99 15.40 -9.41
C HIS A 156 -24.33 14.79 -10.68
N GLY A 157 -24.23 13.45 -10.74
CA GLY A 157 -23.60 12.74 -11.87
C GLY A 157 -22.08 12.59 -11.77
N GLU A 158 -21.45 13.15 -10.74
CA GLU A 158 -20.00 13.05 -10.50
C GLU A 158 -19.70 12.05 -9.38
N LEU A 159 -18.60 11.31 -9.50
CA LEU A 159 -18.10 10.44 -8.43
C LEU A 159 -17.76 11.25 -7.18
N VAL A 160 -18.16 10.74 -6.02
CA VAL A 160 -17.94 11.43 -4.72
C VAL A 160 -16.57 11.08 -4.12
N PHE A 161 -16.07 9.88 -4.42
CA PHE A 161 -14.85 9.31 -3.85
C PHE A 161 -13.70 9.31 -4.87
N VAL A 162 -12.90 8.25 -4.95
CA VAL A 162 -11.78 8.20 -5.90
C VAL A 162 -12.28 8.33 -7.34
N ARG A 163 -11.58 9.14 -8.12
CA ARG A 163 -11.77 9.26 -9.58
C ARG A 163 -10.45 9.47 -10.31
N SER A 164 -10.43 9.11 -11.59
CA SER A 164 -9.32 9.39 -12.49
C SER A 164 -9.33 10.84 -12.96
N THR A 165 -8.16 11.34 -13.38
CA THR A 165 -8.05 12.59 -14.14
C THR A 165 -8.66 12.44 -15.54
N GLU A 166 -8.69 11.22 -16.08
CA GLU A 166 -9.42 10.85 -17.28
C GLU A 166 -10.87 10.50 -16.92
N SER A 167 -11.83 11.30 -17.37
CA SER A 167 -13.23 11.19 -16.96
C SER A 167 -13.92 9.89 -17.37
N ASN A 168 -13.31 9.13 -18.28
CA ASN A 168 -13.84 7.88 -18.79
C ASN A 168 -13.19 6.64 -18.17
N GLU A 169 -12.34 6.78 -17.15
CA GLU A 169 -11.62 5.66 -16.55
C GLU A 169 -12.07 5.35 -15.12
N PHE A 170 -12.33 4.07 -14.82
CA PHE A 170 -13.07 3.68 -13.61
C PHE A 170 -12.41 2.60 -12.74
N TRP A 171 -11.25 2.05 -13.12
CA TRP A 171 -10.63 0.97 -12.34
C TRP A 171 -10.31 1.38 -10.89
N THR A 172 -9.88 2.63 -10.64
CA THR A 172 -9.54 3.11 -9.30
C THR A 172 -10.76 3.24 -8.40
N ALA A 173 -11.88 3.76 -8.93
CA ALA A 173 -13.15 3.86 -8.21
C ALA A 173 -13.72 2.47 -7.85
N LEU A 174 -13.60 1.51 -8.76
CA LEU A 174 -14.03 0.13 -8.54
C LEU A 174 -13.11 -0.62 -7.58
N LEU A 175 -11.79 -0.37 -7.63
CA LEU A 175 -10.82 -0.92 -6.69
C LEU A 175 -11.08 -0.40 -5.27
N GLU A 176 -11.31 0.90 -5.12
CA GLU A 176 -11.71 1.51 -3.83
C GLU A 176 -12.99 0.86 -3.31
N LYS A 177 -14.01 0.68 -4.16
CA LYS A 177 -15.26 -0.01 -3.80
C LYS A 177 -15.02 -1.44 -3.30
N ALA A 178 -14.20 -2.21 -4.01
CA ALA A 178 -13.90 -3.58 -3.62
C ALA A 178 -13.15 -3.64 -2.28
N TYR A 179 -12.26 -2.68 -2.05
CA TYR A 179 -11.58 -2.56 -0.77
C TYR A 179 -12.51 -2.08 0.36
N ALA A 180 -13.44 -1.17 0.08
CA ALA A 180 -14.50 -0.77 1.02
C ALA A 180 -15.37 -1.98 1.42
N LYS A 181 -15.77 -2.79 0.44
CA LYS A 181 -16.51 -4.03 0.66
C LYS A 181 -15.73 -5.02 1.52
N LEU A 182 -14.44 -5.22 1.25
CA LEU A 182 -13.58 -6.10 2.04
C LEU A 182 -13.47 -5.64 3.51
N ASN A 183 -13.56 -4.34 3.75
CA ASN A 183 -13.54 -3.74 5.09
C ASN A 183 -14.96 -3.43 5.64
N GLY A 184 -16.02 -3.84 4.94
CA GLY A 184 -17.42 -3.75 5.35
C GLY A 184 -18.19 -2.53 4.82
N CYS A 185 -17.58 -1.35 4.71
CA CYS A 185 -18.21 -0.14 4.16
C CYS A 185 -17.16 0.92 3.78
N TYR A 186 -17.57 1.97 3.05
CA TYR A 186 -16.68 3.10 2.71
C TYR A 186 -16.18 3.86 3.94
N ASP A 187 -17.04 4.05 4.94
CA ASP A 187 -16.71 4.74 6.19
C ASP A 187 -15.57 4.05 6.97
N ALA A 188 -15.42 2.73 6.81
CA ALA A 188 -14.32 1.97 7.40
C ALA A 188 -12.95 2.29 6.79
N LEU A 189 -12.91 2.98 5.64
CA LEU A 189 -11.68 3.43 4.99
C LEU A 189 -11.21 4.81 5.50
N HIS A 190 -12.02 5.50 6.31
CA HIS A 190 -11.65 6.80 6.84
C HIS A 190 -10.52 6.68 7.89
N GLY A 191 -9.35 7.24 7.58
CA GLY A 191 -8.21 7.30 8.51
C GLY A 191 -7.56 5.94 8.78
N GLY A 192 -6.88 5.38 7.77
CA GLY A 192 -6.15 4.12 7.88
C GLY A 192 -4.62 4.26 7.86
N ILE A 193 -3.95 3.11 7.78
CA ILE A 193 -2.49 3.00 7.85
C ILE A 193 -1.96 2.57 6.47
N PRO A 194 -1.10 3.36 5.79
CA PRO A 194 -0.58 3.04 4.46
C PRO A 194 0.08 1.66 4.37
N THR A 195 0.84 1.25 5.39
CA THR A 195 1.50 -0.07 5.43
C THR A 195 0.50 -1.22 5.30
N LYS A 196 -0.70 -1.08 5.87
CA LYS A 196 -1.71 -2.14 5.79
C LYS A 196 -2.26 -2.29 4.36
N ALA A 197 -2.57 -1.19 3.68
CA ALA A 197 -2.98 -1.25 2.27
C ALA A 197 -1.85 -1.76 1.37
N LEU A 198 -0.60 -1.34 1.62
CA LEU A 198 0.56 -1.84 0.87
C LEU A 198 0.69 -3.36 0.99
N GLU A 199 0.57 -3.91 2.20
CA GLU A 199 0.57 -5.36 2.41
C GLU A 199 -0.64 -6.03 1.75
N ASP A 200 -1.83 -5.47 1.90
CA ASP A 200 -3.06 -6.05 1.34
C ASP A 200 -3.07 -6.02 -0.20
N PHE A 201 -2.29 -5.13 -0.84
CA PHE A 201 -2.17 -5.07 -2.30
C PHE A 201 -1.02 -5.91 -2.85
N THR A 202 -0.08 -6.33 -2.03
CA THR A 202 1.16 -6.93 -2.55
C THR A 202 1.54 -8.26 -1.92
N GLY A 203 1.08 -8.53 -0.70
CA GLY A 203 1.63 -9.58 0.16
C GLY A 203 3.08 -9.33 0.60
N GLY A 204 3.65 -8.17 0.25
CA GLY A 204 5.00 -7.75 0.61
C GLY A 204 5.13 -7.40 2.10
N ILE A 205 6.33 -7.00 2.49
CA ILE A 205 6.63 -6.57 3.87
C ILE A 205 6.86 -5.08 3.93
N CYS A 206 6.12 -4.41 4.80
CA CYS A 206 6.21 -2.96 4.95
C CYS A 206 7.07 -2.57 6.13
N GLU A 207 8.06 -1.73 5.92
CA GLU A 207 8.84 -1.06 6.95
C GLU A 207 8.43 0.41 7.08
N ARG A 208 8.46 0.94 8.29
CA ARG A 208 8.17 2.36 8.55
C ARG A 208 9.36 3.05 9.22
N TYR A 209 9.82 4.13 8.62
CA TYR A 209 10.89 4.97 9.16
C TYR A 209 10.31 6.30 9.64
N PHE A 210 10.38 6.57 10.94
CA PHE A 210 10.05 7.88 11.49
C PHE A 210 11.19 8.88 11.26
N LEU A 211 10.91 9.95 10.53
CA LEU A 211 11.93 10.87 10.01
C LEU A 211 12.64 11.67 11.10
N LYS A 212 11.99 11.91 12.25
CA LYS A 212 12.63 12.55 13.43
C LYS A 212 13.81 11.76 13.98
N LYS A 213 13.83 10.44 13.75
CA LYS A 213 14.90 9.51 14.17
C LYS A 213 15.42 8.72 12.97
N ALA A 214 15.42 9.35 11.79
CA ALA A 214 15.90 8.72 10.56
C ALA A 214 17.34 8.22 10.75
N PRO A 215 17.65 6.98 10.31
CA PRO A 215 19.02 6.49 10.32
C PRO A 215 19.90 7.30 9.35
N PRO A 216 21.21 7.39 9.59
CA PRO A 216 22.15 7.82 8.57
C PRO A 216 21.97 6.95 7.31
N GLY A 217 21.97 7.57 6.14
CA GLY A 217 21.81 6.84 4.87
C GLY A 217 20.35 6.55 4.45
N LEU A 218 19.33 7.11 5.12
CA LEU A 218 17.93 6.90 4.74
C LEU A 218 17.64 7.24 3.26
N PHE A 219 18.31 8.26 2.71
CA PHE A 219 18.17 8.60 1.29
C PHE A 219 18.56 7.43 0.38
N GLN A 220 19.69 6.78 0.66
CA GLN A 220 20.17 5.61 -0.08
C GLN A 220 19.19 4.44 0.09
N ILE A 221 18.63 4.24 1.28
CA ILE A 221 17.61 3.20 1.50
C ILE A 221 16.39 3.45 0.61
N VAL A 222 15.86 4.67 0.58
CA VAL A 222 14.71 5.05 -0.26
C VAL A 222 15.04 4.87 -1.75
N GLN A 223 16.23 5.31 -2.16
CA GLN A 223 16.68 5.20 -3.55
C GLN A 223 16.83 3.74 -3.99
N THR A 224 17.48 2.91 -3.19
CA THR A 224 17.63 1.47 -3.46
C THR A 224 16.28 0.77 -3.47
N ALA A 225 15.36 1.12 -2.58
CA ALA A 225 14.01 0.55 -2.58
C ALA A 225 13.25 0.87 -3.87
N LEU A 226 13.32 2.12 -4.34
CA LEU A 226 12.71 2.52 -5.63
C LEU A 226 13.35 1.78 -6.81
N TRP A 227 14.67 1.59 -6.82
CA TRP A 227 15.35 0.80 -7.85
C TRP A 227 14.99 -0.69 -7.81
N ALA A 228 14.72 -1.23 -6.62
CA ALA A 228 14.22 -2.59 -6.44
C ALA A 228 12.71 -2.72 -6.73
N ASN A 229 12.07 -1.68 -7.28
CA ASN A 229 10.64 -1.61 -7.57
C ASN A 229 9.74 -1.80 -6.33
N SER A 230 10.24 -1.53 -5.12
CA SER A 230 9.44 -1.46 -3.89
C SER A 230 8.41 -0.34 -4.01
N LEU A 231 7.28 -0.49 -3.31
CA LEU A 231 6.24 0.54 -3.26
C LEU A 231 6.44 1.42 -2.03
N LEU A 232 6.42 2.73 -2.21
CA LEU A 232 6.70 3.68 -1.14
C LEU A 232 5.58 4.70 -0.97
N THR A 233 5.30 5.01 0.30
CA THR A 233 4.43 6.12 0.72
C THR A 233 5.12 6.93 1.81
N CYS A 234 4.60 8.10 2.13
CA CYS A 234 5.04 8.88 3.27
C CYS A 234 3.89 9.69 3.85
N CYS A 235 3.98 10.02 5.14
CA CYS A 235 2.98 10.85 5.82
C CYS A 235 3.58 12.19 6.25
N SER A 236 2.88 13.28 5.94
CA SER A 236 3.25 14.61 6.38
C SER A 236 3.04 14.81 7.88
N LYS A 237 3.72 15.78 8.49
CA LYS A 237 3.53 16.11 9.91
C LYS A 237 2.11 16.61 10.17
N HIS A 238 1.49 16.13 11.24
CA HIS A 238 0.22 16.65 11.73
C HIS A 238 0.45 17.95 12.52
N LYS A 239 -0.17 19.06 12.09
CA LYS A 239 -0.17 20.33 12.81
C LYS A 239 -1.37 20.36 13.77
N GLU A 240 -1.11 20.45 15.07
CA GLU A 240 -2.15 20.40 16.12
C GLU A 240 -3.30 21.39 15.87
N GLY A 241 -4.54 20.92 16.08
CA GLY A 241 -5.76 21.73 16.03
C GLY A 241 -6.24 22.12 14.62
N LYS A 242 -5.60 21.61 13.56
CA LYS A 242 -6.04 21.76 12.18
C LYS A 242 -6.07 20.36 11.54
N GLY A 243 -7.16 20.00 10.86
CA GLY A 243 -7.25 18.76 10.09
C GLY A 243 -6.32 18.79 8.87
N GLU A 244 -6.78 18.30 7.71
CA GLU A 244 -6.06 18.46 6.44
C GLU A 244 -5.98 19.94 6.03
N ALA A 245 -5.00 20.65 6.58
CA ALA A 245 -4.75 22.06 6.32
C ALA A 245 -3.50 22.21 5.45
N ILE A 246 -3.60 23.05 4.43
CA ILE A 246 -2.51 23.36 3.52
C ILE A 246 -1.47 24.24 4.25
N GLY A 247 -0.22 23.78 4.31
CA GLY A 247 0.90 24.52 4.89
C GLY A 247 1.40 25.66 4.00
N GLU A 248 2.36 26.45 4.52
CA GLU A 248 2.92 27.62 3.81
C GLU A 248 3.61 27.26 2.49
N CYS A 249 4.22 26.09 2.39
CA CYS A 249 4.82 25.57 1.15
C CYS A 249 3.93 24.52 0.47
N HIS A 250 2.62 24.57 0.74
CA HIS A 250 1.58 23.73 0.15
C HIS A 250 1.65 22.22 0.46
N VAL A 251 2.38 21.84 1.51
CA VAL A 251 2.27 20.50 2.10
C VAL A 251 1.00 20.44 2.96
N VAL A 252 0.07 19.55 2.60
CA VAL A 252 -1.13 19.24 3.40
C VAL A 252 -0.74 18.53 4.69
N SER A 253 -1.19 19.03 5.83
CA SER A 253 -0.94 18.48 7.18
C SER A 253 -1.67 17.17 7.43
N GLY A 254 -0.98 16.18 8.02
CA GLY A 254 -1.58 14.90 8.43
C GLY A 254 -2.07 14.04 7.27
N HIS A 255 -1.37 14.09 6.14
CA HIS A 255 -1.82 13.54 4.87
C HIS A 255 -0.79 12.56 4.28
N ALA A 256 -1.26 11.54 3.59
CA ALA A 256 -0.40 10.55 2.93
C ALA A 256 -0.06 10.98 1.50
N TYR A 257 1.16 10.66 1.06
CA TYR A 257 1.68 10.92 -0.27
C TYR A 257 2.35 9.65 -0.80
N SER A 258 2.44 9.52 -2.13
CA SER A 258 3.25 8.48 -2.77
C SER A 258 4.68 8.99 -2.95
N VAL A 259 5.69 8.16 -2.70
CA VAL A 259 7.07 8.48 -3.10
C VAL A 259 7.31 7.86 -4.48
N THR A 260 7.58 8.69 -5.48
CA THR A 260 7.63 8.27 -6.90
C THR A 260 9.02 8.43 -7.52
N GLY A 261 10.01 8.89 -6.75
CA GLY A 261 11.38 9.05 -7.24
C GLY A 261 12.34 9.53 -6.15
N ALA A 262 13.62 9.17 -6.29
CA ALA A 262 14.71 9.68 -5.47
C ALA A 262 15.99 9.76 -6.32
N GLN A 263 16.52 10.97 -6.49
CA GLN A 263 17.64 11.22 -7.39
C GLN A 263 18.65 12.17 -6.77
N GLU A 264 19.93 11.83 -6.92
CA GLU A 264 21.01 12.77 -6.63
C GLU A 264 21.39 13.50 -7.92
N VAL A 265 21.44 14.83 -7.88
CA VAL A 265 21.79 15.66 -9.04
C VAL A 265 22.96 16.58 -8.72
N SER A 266 23.82 16.81 -9.72
CA SER A 266 24.87 17.83 -9.62
C SER A 266 24.25 19.22 -9.68
N TYR A 267 24.55 20.05 -8.67
CA TYR A 267 24.03 21.41 -8.54
C TYR A 267 25.13 22.31 -8.00
N HIS A 268 25.51 23.34 -8.78
CA HIS A 268 26.71 24.16 -8.55
C HIS A 268 27.98 23.30 -8.35
N ASN A 269 28.71 23.52 -7.25
CA ASN A 269 29.96 22.81 -6.93
C ASN A 269 29.73 21.53 -6.11
N GLY A 270 28.50 21.03 -6.04
CA GLY A 270 28.15 19.90 -5.19
C GLY A 270 27.06 19.01 -5.78
N LYS A 271 26.53 18.16 -4.93
CA LYS A 271 25.41 17.26 -5.21
C LYS A 271 24.27 17.58 -4.27
N VAL A 272 23.05 17.43 -4.74
CA VAL A 272 21.83 17.59 -3.95
C VAL A 272 20.95 16.36 -4.10
N GLN A 273 20.44 15.88 -2.98
CA GLN A 273 19.53 14.76 -2.90
C GLN A 273 18.09 15.27 -3.03
N LEU A 274 17.39 14.78 -4.05
CA LEU A 274 16.02 15.15 -4.35
C LEU A 274 15.11 13.94 -4.20
N ILE A 275 13.91 14.17 -3.68
CA ILE A 275 12.84 13.18 -3.58
C ILE A 275 11.61 13.73 -4.29
N ARG A 276 10.90 12.86 -5.02
CA ARG A 276 9.68 13.18 -5.75
C ARG A 276 8.49 12.55 -5.05
N LEU A 277 7.51 13.39 -4.74
CA LEU A 277 6.32 13.00 -4.02
C LEU A 277 5.09 13.34 -4.84
N ARG A 278 4.07 12.50 -4.78
CA ARG A 278 2.76 12.75 -5.39
C ARG A 278 1.70 12.90 -4.31
N ASN A 279 0.99 14.02 -4.35
CA ASN A 279 -0.23 14.28 -3.59
C ASN A 279 -1.39 13.48 -4.22
N PRO A 280 -2.07 12.60 -3.46
CA PRO A 280 -3.20 11.83 -3.97
C PRO A 280 -4.42 12.69 -4.32
N TRP A 281 -4.45 13.99 -4.00
CA TRP A 281 -5.46 14.91 -4.54
C TRP A 281 -5.29 15.19 -6.04
N GLY A 282 -4.14 14.86 -6.63
CA GLY A 282 -3.82 15.17 -8.03
C GLY A 282 -3.61 16.66 -8.31
N HIS A 283 -3.48 17.48 -7.26
CA HIS A 283 -3.19 18.91 -7.29
C HIS A 283 -2.59 19.32 -5.94
N THR A 284 -2.32 20.62 -5.74
CA THR A 284 -1.68 21.16 -4.52
C THR A 284 -0.30 20.56 -4.31
N GLU A 285 0.66 21.08 -5.06
CA GLU A 285 2.07 20.67 -5.07
C GLU A 285 2.93 21.51 -4.15
N TRP A 286 4.11 20.98 -3.82
CA TRP A 286 5.17 21.72 -3.16
C TRP A 286 5.55 22.98 -3.94
N GLU A 287 5.57 24.14 -3.27
CA GLU A 287 5.95 25.44 -3.89
C GLU A 287 7.34 25.94 -3.45
N GLY A 288 8.07 25.16 -2.66
CA GLY A 288 9.41 25.52 -2.22
C GLY A 288 10.50 25.22 -3.27
N ALA A 289 11.72 25.06 -2.79
CA ALA A 289 12.87 24.75 -3.63
C ALA A 289 12.68 23.43 -4.40
N TRP A 290 13.04 23.42 -5.68
CA TRP A 290 12.86 22.29 -6.61
C TRP A 290 11.42 21.93 -7.00
N SER A 291 10.43 22.75 -6.61
CA SER A 291 9.11 22.72 -7.25
C SER A 291 9.21 22.89 -8.76
N ASP A 292 8.17 22.57 -9.50
CA ASP A 292 8.12 22.58 -10.97
C ASP A 292 8.63 23.89 -11.61
N ASN A 293 8.23 25.00 -10.99
CA ASN A 293 8.55 26.36 -11.43
C ASN A 293 9.79 26.94 -10.74
N ALA A 294 10.49 26.16 -9.91
CA ALA A 294 11.63 26.63 -9.14
C ALA A 294 12.83 27.00 -10.05
N PRO A 295 13.54 28.11 -9.76
CA PRO A 295 14.67 28.56 -10.56
C PRO A 295 15.90 27.64 -10.44
N GLU A 296 15.98 26.78 -9.41
CA GLU A 296 17.07 25.82 -9.24
C GLU A 296 17.26 24.91 -10.48
N TRP A 297 16.16 24.55 -11.15
CA TRP A 297 16.18 23.74 -12.37
C TRP A 297 16.97 24.36 -13.53
N GLU A 298 17.13 25.68 -13.56
CA GLU A 298 17.91 26.38 -14.59
C GLU A 298 19.43 26.19 -14.40
N ASN A 299 19.88 25.69 -13.24
CA ASN A 299 21.30 25.58 -12.88
C ASN A 299 21.80 24.11 -12.82
N ILE A 300 21.11 23.19 -13.51
CA ILE A 300 21.55 21.80 -13.69
C ILE A 300 21.73 21.47 -15.17
N ASP A 301 22.31 20.31 -15.47
CA ASP A 301 22.43 19.83 -16.85
C ASP A 301 21.04 19.80 -17.54
N PRO A 302 20.85 20.47 -18.70
CA PRO A 302 19.57 20.48 -19.41
C PRO A 302 19.00 19.10 -19.74
N LYS A 303 19.86 18.08 -19.94
CA LYS A 303 19.42 16.70 -20.17
C LYS A 303 18.83 16.07 -18.92
N VAL A 304 19.46 16.30 -17.77
CA VAL A 304 18.96 15.82 -16.47
C VAL A 304 17.64 16.52 -16.14
N ARG A 305 17.58 17.85 -16.36
CA ARG A 305 16.36 18.63 -16.19
C ARG A 305 15.21 18.09 -17.04
N ALA A 306 15.44 17.81 -18.32
CA ALA A 306 14.40 17.34 -19.23
C ALA A 306 13.80 15.97 -18.81
N VAL A 307 14.55 15.18 -18.04
CA VAL A 307 14.08 13.89 -17.52
C VAL A 307 13.36 14.04 -16.17
N LEU A 308 13.87 14.92 -15.30
CA LEU A 308 13.37 15.02 -13.92
C LEU A 308 12.25 16.05 -13.75
N ASN A 309 12.36 17.22 -14.39
CA ASN A 309 11.38 18.29 -14.22
C ASN A 309 10.34 18.26 -15.34
N THR A 310 9.14 17.80 -14.98
CA THR A 310 7.93 17.97 -15.79
C THR A 310 7.14 19.10 -15.18
N ARG A 311 6.91 20.20 -15.91
CA ARG A 311 6.10 21.32 -15.42
C ARG A 311 4.63 21.05 -15.67
N CYS A 312 3.93 20.46 -14.72
CA CYS A 312 2.52 20.11 -14.83
C CYS A 312 1.87 20.16 -13.45
N VAL A 313 0.64 20.69 -13.37
CA VAL A 313 -0.11 20.62 -12.11
C VAL A 313 -0.83 19.28 -12.07
N ASP A 314 -0.16 18.25 -11.57
CA ASP A 314 -0.62 16.86 -11.51
C ASP A 314 -0.51 16.22 -10.10
N GLY A 315 -0.17 17.04 -9.11
CA GLY A 315 0.04 16.66 -7.72
C GLY A 315 1.46 16.17 -7.42
N GLU A 316 2.33 16.02 -8.42
CA GLU A 316 3.70 15.52 -8.26
C GLU A 316 4.73 16.65 -8.27
N ALA A 317 5.63 16.66 -7.29
CA ALA A 317 6.71 17.65 -7.23
C ALA A 317 7.98 17.06 -6.64
N TRP A 318 9.12 17.60 -7.05
CA TRP A 318 10.41 17.35 -6.40
C TRP A 318 10.64 18.33 -5.26
N MET A 319 11.36 17.86 -4.24
CA MET A 319 11.87 18.70 -3.15
C MET A 319 13.25 18.21 -2.68
N ARG A 320 13.98 19.05 -1.93
CA ARG A 320 15.22 18.58 -1.29
C ARG A 320 14.86 17.52 -0.25
N PHE A 321 15.70 16.50 -0.12
CA PHE A 321 15.53 15.49 0.92
C PHE A 321 15.60 16.09 2.34
N SER A 322 16.34 17.19 2.53
CA SER A 322 16.35 17.94 3.79
C SER A 322 14.97 18.54 4.12
N ASP A 323 14.26 19.03 3.12
CA ASP A 323 12.94 19.63 3.27
C ASP A 323 11.90 18.53 3.55
N PHE A 324 12.06 17.36 2.91
CA PHE A 324 11.29 16.17 3.22
C PHE A 324 11.39 15.75 4.71
N LEU A 325 12.61 15.66 5.26
CA LEU A 325 12.81 15.36 6.68
C LEU A 325 12.19 16.43 7.61
N HIS A 326 12.06 17.67 7.13
CA HIS A 326 11.46 18.77 7.86
C HIS A 326 9.92 18.80 7.80
N GLU A 327 9.31 18.49 6.66
CA GLU A 327 7.85 18.58 6.48
C GLU A 327 7.12 17.27 6.80
N TYR A 328 7.80 16.13 6.70
CA TYR A 328 7.20 14.81 6.83
C TYR A 328 7.55 14.11 8.15
N ASP A 329 6.67 13.21 8.60
CA ASP A 329 6.83 12.49 9.87
C ASP A 329 7.37 11.07 9.66
N SER A 330 6.95 10.40 8.58
CA SER A 330 7.38 9.03 8.28
C SER A 330 7.42 8.74 6.78
N VAL A 331 8.23 7.73 6.42
CA VAL A 331 8.21 7.06 5.11
C VAL A 331 7.96 5.57 5.33
N GLU A 332 7.07 5.01 4.55
CA GLU A 332 6.77 3.58 4.50
C GLU A 332 7.33 2.97 3.22
N ILE A 333 7.99 1.82 3.36
CA ILE A 333 8.59 1.06 2.25
C ILE A 333 8.04 -0.35 2.26
N CYS A 334 7.32 -0.74 1.21
CA CYS A 334 6.86 -2.10 1.00
C CYS A 334 7.82 -2.84 0.06
N ASN A 335 8.61 -3.75 0.63
CA ASN A 335 9.48 -4.61 -0.14
C ASN A 335 8.67 -5.79 -0.68
N LEU A 336 8.81 -6.01 -1.98
CA LEU A 336 8.02 -6.97 -2.72
C LEU A 336 8.75 -8.30 -2.81
N CYS A 337 7.98 -9.38 -2.75
CA CYS A 337 8.51 -10.71 -3.00
C CYS A 337 8.39 -11.02 -4.48
N SER A 338 9.49 -10.96 -5.22
CA SER A 338 9.45 -11.47 -6.59
C SER A 338 9.50 -12.99 -6.57
N ALA A 339 8.36 -13.65 -6.81
CA ALA A 339 8.33 -15.06 -7.19
C ALA A 339 8.83 -15.27 -8.64
N SER A 340 9.02 -14.19 -9.39
CA SER A 340 9.51 -14.21 -10.77
C SER A 340 11.00 -13.85 -10.78
N VAL A 341 11.84 -14.79 -11.16
CA VAL A 341 13.26 -14.53 -11.47
C VAL A 341 13.33 -13.55 -12.64
N THR A 342 13.41 -12.26 -12.35
CA THR A 342 13.80 -11.23 -13.30
C THR A 342 15.32 -11.25 -13.39
N SER A 343 15.80 -11.48 -14.61
CA SER A 343 17.20 -11.55 -14.94
C SER A 343 17.88 -10.20 -14.70
N GLY A 344 18.64 -10.08 -13.60
CA GLY A 344 19.62 -9.01 -13.39
C GLY A 344 19.69 -8.50 -11.96
N GLY A 345 20.52 -9.12 -11.11
CA GLY A 345 21.09 -8.49 -9.91
C GLY A 345 20.14 -7.96 -8.83
N GLU A 346 18.83 -8.22 -8.91
CA GLU A 346 17.84 -7.75 -7.94
C GLU A 346 17.94 -8.55 -6.62
N LEU A 347 17.82 -7.85 -5.49
CA LEU A 347 17.69 -8.45 -4.16
C LEU A 347 16.44 -9.34 -4.12
N GLN A 348 16.63 -10.65 -3.92
CA GLN A 348 15.52 -11.58 -3.70
C GLN A 348 15.30 -11.83 -2.22
N TRP A 349 14.03 -11.94 -1.83
CA TRP A 349 13.65 -12.24 -0.47
C TRP A 349 13.24 -13.71 -0.36
N THR A 350 13.90 -14.45 0.52
CA THR A 350 13.40 -15.74 1.00
C THR A 350 12.39 -15.47 2.11
N ILE A 351 11.17 -16.01 1.96
CA ILE A 351 10.07 -15.81 2.91
C ILE A 351 9.76 -17.07 3.69
N PHE A 352 9.70 -16.91 5.01
CA PHE A 352 9.08 -17.86 5.91
C PHE A 352 7.74 -17.31 6.37
N HIS A 353 6.66 -18.06 6.15
CA HIS A 353 5.32 -17.73 6.65
C HIS A 353 4.95 -18.71 7.76
N PHE A 354 4.52 -18.19 8.90
CA PHE A 354 4.03 -18.97 10.01
C PHE A 354 2.70 -18.44 10.53
N ASP A 355 1.73 -19.34 10.67
CA ASP A 355 0.47 -19.04 11.35
C ASP A 355 0.54 -19.45 12.82
N GLY A 356 -0.12 -18.69 13.68
CA GLY A 356 -0.22 -18.98 15.10
C GLY A 356 -1.51 -18.46 15.71
N ASN A 357 -1.80 -18.92 16.92
CA ASN A 357 -2.91 -18.47 17.74
C ASN A 357 -2.40 -18.19 19.16
N TYR A 358 -2.91 -17.14 19.79
CA TYR A 358 -2.70 -16.90 21.21
C TYR A 358 -3.77 -17.62 22.03
N ASP A 359 -3.43 -18.74 22.67
CA ASP A 359 -4.40 -19.55 23.43
C ASP A 359 -4.76 -18.98 24.82
N SER A 360 -4.03 -18.00 25.36
CA SER A 360 -4.26 -17.50 26.74
C SER A 360 -3.82 -16.04 26.96
N THR A 361 -4.47 -15.37 27.92
CA THR A 361 -4.14 -13.99 28.37
C THR A 361 -3.03 -13.95 29.43
N THR A 362 -2.39 -15.08 29.76
CA THR A 362 -1.32 -15.12 30.75
C THR A 362 0.01 -14.75 30.10
N ASP A 363 0.50 -13.55 30.43
CA ASP A 363 1.80 -12.98 30.03
C ASP A 363 2.97 -13.83 30.54
N THR A 364 3.24 -14.94 29.85
CA THR A 364 4.40 -15.79 30.06
C THR A 364 5.06 -16.04 28.73
N ALA A 365 6.09 -15.24 28.43
CA ALA A 365 6.78 -15.23 27.14
C ALA A 365 7.26 -16.61 26.62
N TRP A 366 7.45 -17.60 27.49
CA TRP A 366 7.87 -18.94 27.11
C TRP A 366 6.74 -19.85 26.59
N ILE A 367 5.47 -19.50 26.87
CA ILE A 367 4.29 -20.25 26.40
C ILE A 367 3.88 -19.80 25.00
N ASN A 368 4.29 -18.60 24.58
CA ASN A 368 3.99 -18.09 23.25
C ASN A 368 4.56 -19.01 22.15
N PRO A 369 3.88 -19.11 20.99
CA PRO A 369 4.40 -19.86 19.85
C PRO A 369 5.83 -19.44 19.49
N GLN A 370 6.67 -20.39 19.08
CA GLN A 370 8.09 -20.16 18.79
C GLN A 370 8.40 -20.64 17.37
N PHE A 371 8.95 -19.77 16.54
CA PHE A 371 9.23 -20.07 15.14
C PHE A 371 10.74 -20.03 14.90
N ARG A 372 11.30 -21.17 14.47
CA ARG A 372 12.73 -21.27 14.15
C ARG A 372 12.95 -20.85 12.70
N ILE A 373 13.91 -19.95 12.50
CA ILE A 373 14.38 -19.52 11.18
C ILE A 373 15.87 -19.81 11.06
N LYS A 374 16.31 -20.08 9.84
CA LYS A 374 17.72 -20.26 9.50
C LYS A 374 18.12 -19.21 8.48
N VAL A 375 19.21 -18.52 8.77
CA VAL A 375 19.76 -17.46 7.93
C VAL A 375 21.11 -17.93 7.45
N GLU A 376 21.27 -18.07 6.14
CA GLU A 376 22.40 -18.80 5.53
C GLU A 376 23.32 -17.92 4.67
N GLU A 377 22.78 -16.84 4.08
CA GLU A 377 23.51 -15.99 3.14
C GLU A 377 23.68 -14.57 3.70
N PRO A 378 24.91 -14.03 3.75
CA PRO A 378 25.15 -12.64 4.13
C PRO A 378 24.80 -11.68 2.99
N ASP A 379 24.54 -10.42 3.35
CA ASP A 379 24.36 -9.35 2.36
C ASP A 379 25.71 -9.04 1.66
N GLU A 380 25.68 -8.48 0.45
CA GLU A 380 26.91 -8.00 -0.20
C GLU A 380 27.53 -6.84 0.61
N ASP A 381 28.83 -6.94 0.90
CA ASP A 381 29.57 -5.87 1.56
C ASP A 381 29.68 -4.65 0.62
N GLU A 382 29.32 -3.45 1.10
CA GLU A 382 29.85 -2.22 0.50
C GLU A 382 31.37 -2.24 0.72
N GLU A 383 32.16 -2.11 -0.35
CA GLU A 383 33.64 -2.12 -0.30
C GLU A 383 34.15 -1.25 0.87
N GLY A 384 34.63 -1.90 1.94
CA GLY A 384 35.24 -1.22 3.10
C GLY A 384 34.49 -1.29 4.43
N ALA A 385 33.39 -2.03 4.55
CA ALA A 385 32.75 -2.27 5.85
C ALA A 385 33.56 -3.27 6.70
N GLU A 386 34.04 -2.84 7.88
CA GLU A 386 34.80 -3.69 8.83
C GLU A 386 33.92 -4.70 9.61
N ASP A 387 32.59 -4.67 9.42
CA ASP A 387 31.63 -5.53 10.11
C ASP A 387 31.31 -6.79 9.28
N ALA A 388 31.73 -7.94 9.81
CA ALA A 388 31.60 -9.26 9.22
C ALA A 388 30.20 -9.58 8.66
N SER A 389 30.09 -9.84 7.35
CA SER A 389 29.09 -10.71 6.69
C SER A 389 27.74 -10.84 7.41
N LEU A 390 27.04 -9.72 7.63
CA LEU A 390 25.73 -9.69 8.28
C LEU A 390 24.64 -9.95 7.24
N CYS A 391 23.57 -10.59 7.68
CA CYS A 391 22.39 -10.89 6.88
C CYS A 391 21.26 -9.93 7.26
N THR A 392 20.53 -9.43 6.26
CA THR A 392 19.32 -8.64 6.49
C THR A 392 18.13 -9.56 6.69
N VAL A 393 17.50 -9.43 7.86
CA VAL A 393 16.25 -10.10 8.20
C VAL A 393 15.20 -9.07 8.55
N VAL A 394 14.03 -9.13 7.91
CA VAL A 394 12.85 -8.33 8.27
C VAL A 394 11.77 -9.27 8.78
N VAL A 395 11.36 -9.09 10.03
CA VAL A 395 10.29 -9.87 10.66
C VAL A 395 9.06 -9.00 10.74
N GLY A 396 7.92 -9.45 10.21
CA GLY A 396 6.61 -8.81 10.31
C GLY A 396 5.61 -9.67 11.07
N LEU A 397 4.84 -9.04 11.95
CA LEU A 397 3.77 -9.68 12.73
C LEU A 397 2.42 -8.98 12.45
N THR A 398 1.42 -9.76 12.05
CA THR A 398 0.09 -9.27 11.66
C THR A 398 -1.00 -10.12 12.32
N LEU A 399 -2.08 -9.50 12.83
CA LEU A 399 -3.28 -10.23 13.31
C LEU A 399 -4.24 -10.51 12.16
N LYS A 400 -4.96 -11.63 12.20
CA LYS A 400 -5.82 -12.07 11.09
C LYS A 400 -7.19 -11.38 11.04
N ASP A 401 -7.81 -11.12 12.18
CA ASP A 401 -9.24 -10.76 12.26
C ASP A 401 -9.56 -9.32 12.69
N LYS A 402 -8.57 -8.45 12.88
CA LYS A 402 -8.81 -7.07 13.35
C LYS A 402 -8.86 -6.02 12.25
N SER A 403 -9.82 -5.10 12.42
CA SER A 403 -10.06 -3.94 11.55
C SER A 403 -8.94 -2.91 11.64
N LEU A 404 -8.94 -1.98 10.68
CA LEU A 404 -7.94 -0.92 10.47
C LEU A 404 -7.71 0.04 11.67
N SER A 405 -8.47 -0.08 12.76
CA SER A 405 -8.69 1.02 13.72
C SER A 405 -8.20 0.79 15.16
N GLU A 406 -7.58 -0.35 15.50
CA GLU A 406 -7.14 -0.62 16.88
C GLU A 406 -5.61 -0.48 17.06
N ASP A 407 -5.21 0.25 18.10
CA ASP A 407 -3.83 0.27 18.60
C ASP A 407 -3.49 -1.11 19.19
N LEU A 408 -2.77 -1.90 18.41
CA LEU A 408 -2.40 -3.26 18.79
C LEU A 408 -1.00 -3.24 19.42
N ASP A 409 -0.95 -3.50 20.73
CA ASP A 409 0.29 -3.73 21.49
C ASP A 409 0.88 -5.11 21.14
N LEU A 410 1.32 -5.22 19.89
CA LEU A 410 1.97 -6.39 19.31
C LEU A 410 3.47 -6.21 19.33
N ASP A 411 4.13 -7.30 19.68
CA ASP A 411 5.57 -7.31 19.82
C ASP A 411 6.13 -8.68 19.45
N PHE A 412 7.44 -8.76 19.24
CA PHE A 412 8.14 -10.02 19.10
C PHE A 412 9.59 -9.86 19.51
N ASP A 413 10.19 -10.95 19.97
CA ASP A 413 11.64 -11.04 20.14
C ASP A 413 12.24 -11.98 19.11
N ILE A 414 13.51 -11.73 18.81
CA ILE A 414 14.37 -12.66 18.11
C ILE A 414 15.54 -13.08 19.01
N TYR A 415 15.76 -14.38 19.13
CA TYR A 415 16.82 -14.99 19.93
C TYR A 415 17.75 -15.79 19.02
N SER A 416 19.07 -15.62 19.17
CA SER A 416 20.04 -16.50 18.50
C SER A 416 20.12 -17.85 19.22
N ILE A 417 20.11 -18.93 18.44
CA ILE A 417 20.37 -20.29 18.92
C ILE A 417 21.88 -20.51 18.88
N GLN A 418 22.54 -20.52 20.04
CA GLN A 418 23.93 -20.96 20.15
C GLN A 418 23.97 -22.45 20.50
N ASP A 419 24.64 -23.23 19.67
CA ASP A 419 24.76 -24.68 19.83
C ASP A 419 25.83 -25.01 20.89
N GLN A 420 25.53 -24.89 22.18
CA GLN A 420 26.32 -25.54 23.25
C GLN A 420 25.47 -25.99 24.45
N ALA A 421 25.88 -27.14 25.00
CA ALA A 421 25.25 -27.99 26.00
C ALA A 421 24.98 -27.39 27.41
N GLN A 422 24.84 -26.07 27.58
CA GLN A 422 24.50 -25.46 28.87
C GLN A 422 23.64 -24.21 28.66
N LYS A 423 22.38 -24.27 29.14
CA LYS A 423 21.44 -23.15 29.36
C LYS A 423 21.48 -22.03 28.32
N SER A 424 20.49 -22.04 27.43
CA SER A 424 20.15 -20.99 26.46
C SER A 424 20.16 -19.57 27.05
N THR A 425 21.30 -18.90 27.01
CA THR A 425 21.41 -17.45 27.19
C THR A 425 21.55 -16.81 25.81
N GLY A 426 20.43 -16.67 25.10
CA GLY A 426 20.38 -15.86 23.89
C GLY A 426 20.33 -14.38 24.26
N GLN A 427 21.07 -13.53 23.55
CA GLN A 427 20.88 -12.08 23.63
C GLN A 427 19.56 -11.74 22.94
N ALA A 428 18.56 -11.31 23.71
CA ALA A 428 17.26 -10.92 23.17
C ALA A 428 17.39 -9.58 22.45
N LEU A 429 17.14 -9.56 21.15
CA LEU A 429 16.80 -8.32 20.45
C LEU A 429 15.29 -8.14 20.58
N SER A 430 14.87 -7.57 21.71
CA SER A 430 13.47 -7.27 21.97
C SER A 430 13.08 -6.03 21.17
N TYR A 431 11.96 -6.09 20.48
CA TYR A 431 11.30 -4.91 19.95
C TYR A 431 10.13 -4.52 20.88
N ARG A 432 9.41 -3.46 20.56
CA ARG A 432 8.06 -3.19 21.03
C ARG A 432 7.47 -2.21 20.05
N SER A 433 6.28 -2.47 19.57
CA SER A 433 5.53 -1.52 18.77
C SER A 433 4.15 -1.30 19.32
N GLN A 434 3.58 -0.19 18.89
CA GLN A 434 2.22 0.21 19.20
C GLN A 434 1.25 -0.13 18.06
N HIS A 435 1.73 -0.55 16.90
CA HIS A 435 0.91 -0.88 15.74
C HIS A 435 1.66 -1.95 14.92
N GLY A 436 0.98 -3.05 14.55
CA GLY A 436 1.53 -4.23 13.85
C GLY A 436 2.74 -3.92 12.97
N VAL A 437 3.83 -4.63 13.24
CA VAL A 437 5.17 -4.08 13.09
C VAL A 437 6.06 -5.05 12.39
N SER A 438 6.59 -4.60 11.28
CA SER A 438 7.83 -5.16 10.83
C SER A 438 9.00 -4.52 11.58
N LYS A 439 10.11 -5.25 11.66
CA LYS A 439 11.40 -4.66 12.02
C LYS A 439 12.51 -5.33 11.24
N ARG A 440 13.45 -4.50 10.80
CA ARG A 440 14.70 -4.92 10.18
C ARG A 440 15.77 -5.17 11.23
N PHE A 441 16.49 -6.26 11.04
CA PHE A 441 17.63 -6.70 11.81
C PHE A 441 18.81 -6.97 10.86
N LYS A 442 20.01 -6.68 11.35
CA LYS A 442 21.26 -7.15 10.77
C LYS A 442 21.82 -8.19 11.74
N VAL A 443 21.84 -9.45 11.32
CA VAL A 443 22.23 -10.58 12.17
C VAL A 443 23.30 -11.42 11.49
N PRO A 444 24.23 -12.04 12.23
CA PRO A 444 25.15 -13.00 11.64
C PRO A 444 24.42 -14.20 11.00
N ILE A 445 25.13 -14.95 10.16
CA ILE A 445 24.67 -16.27 9.71
C ILE A 445 24.43 -17.16 10.92
N GLY A 446 23.30 -17.84 10.97
CA GLY A 446 22.94 -18.68 12.10
C GLY A 446 21.46 -19.04 12.14
N GLU A 447 21.07 -19.62 13.27
CA GLU A 447 19.68 -19.95 13.53
C GLU A 447 19.11 -19.06 14.63
N TYR A 448 17.84 -18.70 14.45
CA TYR A 448 17.14 -17.80 15.34
C TYR A 448 15.75 -18.34 15.67
N VAL A 449 15.24 -17.94 16.83
CA VAL A 449 13.85 -18.17 17.23
C VAL A 449 13.14 -16.83 17.30
N VAL A 450 12.04 -16.70 16.57
CA VAL A 450 11.10 -15.59 16.66
C VAL A 450 9.98 -15.97 17.61
N VAL A 451 9.74 -15.12 18.62
CA VAL A 451 8.68 -15.32 19.63
C VAL A 451 7.75 -14.12 19.58
N PRO A 452 6.61 -14.21 18.89
CA PRO A 452 5.60 -13.16 18.91
C PRO A 452 4.93 -13.07 20.29
N ARG A 453 4.49 -11.86 20.61
CA ARG A 453 3.85 -11.47 21.86
C ARG A 453 2.62 -10.62 21.56
N ASN A 454 1.54 -10.92 22.24
CA ASN A 454 0.34 -10.10 22.29
C ASN A 454 -0.01 -9.88 23.75
N LEU A 455 -0.02 -8.62 24.18
CA LEU A 455 -0.28 -8.27 25.58
C LEU A 455 -1.77 -8.26 25.92
N ASN A 456 -2.66 -8.30 24.92
CA ASN A 456 -4.03 -7.84 25.10
C ASN A 456 -5.14 -8.86 24.84
N GLN A 457 -4.95 -9.95 24.07
CA GLN A 457 -6.02 -10.94 23.81
C GLN A 457 -5.58 -12.25 23.13
N ALA A 458 -6.48 -13.25 23.21
CA ALA A 458 -6.43 -14.47 22.39
C ALA A 458 -6.85 -14.17 20.95
N GLU A 459 -5.99 -14.44 19.98
CA GLU A 459 -6.21 -14.02 18.59
C GLU A 459 -5.32 -14.80 17.60
N ASP A 460 -5.81 -14.98 16.37
CA ASP A 460 -5.04 -15.55 15.28
C ASP A 460 -4.07 -14.51 14.70
N PHE A 461 -2.85 -14.95 14.39
CA PHE A 461 -1.81 -14.10 13.85
C PHE A 461 -0.97 -14.83 12.80
N CYS A 462 -0.21 -14.03 12.06
CA CYS A 462 0.75 -14.47 11.07
C CYS A 462 2.10 -13.78 11.32
N VAL A 463 3.18 -14.58 11.37
CA VAL A 463 4.57 -14.10 11.37
C VAL A 463 5.15 -14.35 9.98
N ARG A 464 5.70 -13.30 9.38
CA ARG A 464 6.46 -13.40 8.13
C ARG A 464 7.89 -12.99 8.37
N VAL A 465 8.83 -13.78 7.91
CA VAL A 465 10.26 -13.48 8.01
C VAL A 465 10.85 -13.44 6.62
N PHE A 466 11.42 -12.31 6.26
CA PHE A 466 12.06 -12.05 4.99
C PHE A 466 13.56 -12.01 5.21
N SER A 467 14.29 -12.93 4.57
CA SER A 467 15.75 -12.92 4.53
C SER A 467 16.20 -12.52 3.14
N ALA A 468 17.12 -11.56 3.04
CA ALA A 468 17.76 -11.26 1.76
C ALA A 468 18.60 -12.47 1.31
N THR A 469 18.53 -12.82 0.03
CA THR A 469 19.28 -13.91 -0.63
C THR A 469 19.63 -13.53 -2.06
N ARG A 470 20.73 -14.06 -2.62
CA ARG A 470 21.09 -13.83 -4.03
C ARG A 470 20.77 -15.04 -4.89
N THR A 471 20.30 -14.81 -6.11
CA THR A 471 20.43 -15.85 -7.14
C THR A 471 21.88 -15.92 -7.59
N GLY A 472 22.48 -17.10 -7.49
CA GLY A 472 23.74 -17.40 -8.17
C GLY A 472 23.55 -17.26 -9.68
N ASP A 473 24.61 -16.88 -10.38
CA ASP A 473 24.66 -16.98 -11.84
C ASP A 473 24.40 -18.45 -12.22
N VAL A 474 23.21 -18.74 -12.77
CA VAL A 474 22.89 -20.05 -13.37
C VAL A 474 23.35 -20.09 -14.80
#